data_AF-A0AAD4ES54-F1
#
_entry.id   AF-A0AAD4ES54-F1
#
_cell.length_a   1.000
_cell.length_b   1.000
_cell.length_c   1.000
_cell.angle_alpha   90.00
_cell.angle_beta   90.00
_cell.angle_gamma   90.00
#
_symmetry.space_group_name_H-M   'P 1'
#
loop_
_entity.id
_entity.type
_entity.pdbx_description
1 polymer ?
#
loop_
_entity_poly.entity_id
_entity_poly.type
_entity_poly.pdbx_seq_one_letter_code
_entity_poly.pdbx_strand_id
1 'polypeptide(L)'
;MNRPGLRHLWLLLGLVAPRASAACTSYGVDYSSGGSYYIDGTSNQYFSFVTVFQGCTQETISPVLVGPDDNVYACSDIKTEPSGTQVTSTWYGSSKDAA
;
A
#
# COMPACT_ATOMS: atom_id res chain seq x y z
N MET A 1 2.73 38.97 -57.95
CA MET A 1 1.88 38.33 -56.91
C MET A 1 2.38 36.91 -56.71
N ASN A 2 3.10 36.66 -55.62
CA ASN A 2 3.74 35.38 -55.32
C ASN A 2 3.38 35.08 -53.85
N ARG A 3 2.61 34.02 -53.56
CA ARG A 3 2.28 33.62 -52.18
C ARG A 3 3.10 32.37 -51.82
N PRO A 4 4.26 32.52 -51.15
CA PRO A 4 4.95 31.39 -50.57
C PRO A 4 4.41 31.10 -49.17
N GLY A 5 4.42 29.84 -48.78
CA GLY A 5 4.43 29.47 -47.35
C GLY A 5 3.15 28.89 -46.79
N LEU A 6 2.74 27.72 -47.30
CA LEU A 6 1.98 26.76 -46.50
C LEU A 6 2.84 25.52 -46.28
N ARG A 7 3.94 25.69 -45.54
CA ARG A 7 4.75 24.61 -45.03
C ARG A 7 5.03 24.94 -43.57
N HIS A 8 4.86 23.95 -42.69
CA HIS A 8 5.21 23.96 -41.26
C HIS A 8 4.08 24.37 -40.30
N LEU A 9 2.97 23.63 -40.29
CA LEU A 9 2.06 23.67 -39.14
C LEU A 9 1.56 22.28 -38.70
N TRP A 10 2.42 21.26 -38.68
CA TRP A 10 2.07 19.95 -38.11
C TRP A 10 3.28 19.18 -37.58
N LEU A 11 4.05 19.76 -36.66
CA LEU A 11 5.15 19.03 -35.99
C LEU A 11 5.30 19.48 -34.53
N LEU A 12 4.19 19.56 -33.79
CA LEU A 12 4.20 19.68 -32.32
C LEU A 12 3.06 18.85 -31.70
N LEU A 13 2.77 17.67 -32.25
CA LEU A 13 1.85 16.74 -31.62
C LEU A 13 2.61 15.56 -31.01
N GLY A 14 2.68 15.57 -29.68
CA GLY A 14 2.65 14.34 -28.89
C GLY A 14 3.99 13.78 -28.44
N LEU A 15 4.53 14.32 -27.35
CA LEU A 15 5.31 13.54 -26.39
C LEU A 15 5.02 14.05 -24.97
N VAL A 16 3.74 14.10 -24.61
CA VAL A 16 3.36 13.99 -23.20
C VAL A 16 3.30 12.48 -22.92
N ALA A 17 4.45 11.88 -22.61
CA ALA A 17 4.46 10.53 -22.09
C ALA A 17 3.75 10.57 -20.72
N PRO A 18 2.68 9.80 -20.48
CA PRO A 18 2.15 9.67 -19.14
C PRO A 18 3.30 9.13 -18.27
N ARG A 19 3.65 9.86 -17.21
CA ARG A 19 4.51 9.27 -16.18
C ARG A 19 3.75 8.07 -15.63
N ALA A 20 4.26 6.87 -15.89
CA ALA A 20 3.76 5.69 -15.21
C ALA A 20 4.08 5.88 -13.72
N SER A 21 3.13 6.43 -12.96
CA SER A 21 3.14 6.29 -11.52
C SER A 21 3.02 4.80 -11.26
N ALA A 22 4.06 4.18 -10.70
CA ALA A 22 3.90 2.85 -10.14
C ALA A 22 2.72 2.92 -9.16
N ALA A 23 1.74 2.03 -9.30
CA ALA A 23 0.66 1.96 -8.34
C ALA A 23 1.28 1.63 -6.97
N CYS A 24 0.90 2.36 -5.91
CA CYS A 24 1.26 1.99 -4.55
C CYS A 24 0.61 0.63 -4.26
N THR A 25 1.45 -0.35 -3.97
CA THR A 25 1.00 -1.70 -3.60
C THR A 25 1.59 -2.07 -2.26
N SER A 26 0.87 -2.89 -1.51
CA SER A 26 1.35 -3.49 -0.27
C SER A 26 1.14 -5.00 -0.33
N TYR A 27 2.03 -5.75 0.31
CA TYR A 27 1.85 -7.17 0.53
C TYR A 27 2.23 -7.52 1.97
N GLY A 28 1.35 -8.23 2.66
CA GLY A 28 1.62 -8.76 3.99
C GLY A 28 2.54 -9.98 3.89
N VAL A 29 3.62 -9.99 4.66
CA VAL A 29 4.56 -11.13 4.72
C VAL A 29 3.93 -12.29 5.48
N ASP A 30 3.19 -11.97 6.55
CA ASP A 30 2.49 -12.93 7.40
C ASP A 30 1.04 -13.21 6.91
N TYR A 31 0.69 -12.68 5.75
CA TYR A 31 -0.66 -12.78 5.18
C TYR A 31 -0.75 -13.96 4.22
N SER A 32 -1.64 -14.90 4.54
CA SER A 32 -1.71 -16.17 3.83
C SER A 32 -2.54 -16.10 2.56
N SER A 33 -2.21 -16.95 1.59
CA SER A 33 -3.02 -17.13 0.38
C SER A 33 -4.42 -17.62 0.80
N GLY A 34 -5.40 -16.72 0.76
CA GLY A 34 -6.74 -16.94 1.31
C GLY A 34 -7.33 -15.74 2.06
N GLY A 35 -6.50 -14.73 2.38
CA GLY A 35 -7.01 -13.45 2.85
C GLY A 35 -6.95 -13.23 4.37
N SER A 36 -6.15 -14.00 5.10
CA SER A 36 -6.09 -13.93 6.56
C SER A 36 -4.68 -14.04 7.13
N TYR A 37 -4.51 -13.48 8.32
CA TYR A 37 -3.33 -13.70 9.16
C TYR A 37 -3.55 -14.95 10.03
N TYR A 38 -2.48 -15.71 10.27
CA TYR A 38 -2.53 -16.78 11.28
C TYR A 38 -2.29 -16.20 12.67
N ILE A 39 -3.37 -16.05 13.44
CA ILE A 39 -3.34 -15.53 14.81
C ILE A 39 -3.54 -16.68 15.79
N ASP A 40 -2.71 -16.76 16.83
CA ASP A 40 -2.96 -17.66 17.95
C ASP A 40 -4.10 -17.09 18.82
N GLY A 41 -5.30 -17.61 18.61
CA GLY A 41 -6.50 -17.21 19.36
C GLY A 41 -6.50 -17.59 20.84
N THR A 42 -5.43 -18.18 21.37
CA THR A 42 -5.27 -18.47 22.79
C THR A 42 -4.28 -17.52 23.48
N SER A 43 -3.56 -16.71 22.71
CA SER A 43 -2.48 -15.87 23.20
C SER A 43 -3.01 -14.58 23.84
N ASN A 44 -2.39 -14.19 24.96
CA ASN A 44 -2.60 -12.89 25.60
C ASN A 44 -1.58 -11.85 25.13
N GLN A 45 -0.76 -12.18 24.14
CA GLN A 45 0.24 -11.28 23.57
C GLN A 45 -0.39 -10.38 22.50
N TYR A 46 0.25 -9.24 22.25
CA TYR A 46 -0.10 -8.36 21.16
C TYR A 46 0.09 -9.06 19.80
N PHE A 47 -0.79 -8.72 18.86
CA PHE A 47 -0.65 -9.17 17.49
C PHE A 47 0.12 -8.13 16.67
N SER A 48 1.13 -8.59 15.94
CA SER A 48 1.89 -7.78 15.00
C SER A 48 1.88 -8.45 13.63
N PHE A 49 1.84 -7.65 12.58
CA PHE A 49 2.00 -8.13 11.22
C PHE A 49 3.06 -7.34 10.50
N VAL A 50 3.71 -7.98 9.53
CA VAL A 50 4.71 -7.38 8.67
C VAL A 50 4.13 -7.12 7.28
N THR A 51 4.34 -5.92 6.77
CA THR A 51 3.95 -5.50 5.42
C THR A 51 5.14 -4.91 4.68
N VAL A 52 5.11 -5.00 3.36
CA VAL A 52 6.07 -4.35 2.47
C VAL A 52 5.31 -3.51 1.45
N PHE A 53 5.76 -2.26 1.28
CA PHE A 53 5.21 -1.32 0.31
C PHE A 53 6.07 -1.22 -0.94
N GLN A 54 5.44 -1.02 -2.11
CA GLN A 54 6.11 -0.80 -3.39
C GLN A 54 5.47 0.35 -4.16
N GLY A 55 6.27 1.29 -4.66
CA GLY A 55 5.80 2.39 -5.50
C GLY A 55 4.95 3.44 -4.77
N CYS A 56 4.96 3.44 -3.43
CA CYS A 56 4.23 4.39 -2.61
C CYS A 56 5.01 5.68 -2.42
N THR A 57 4.30 6.80 -2.24
CA THR A 57 4.87 8.06 -1.78
C THR A 57 5.14 8.00 -0.28
N GLN A 58 6.05 8.85 0.21
CA GLN A 58 6.32 8.98 1.65
C GLN A 58 5.06 9.39 2.43
N GLU A 59 4.43 8.42 3.09
CA GLU A 59 3.24 8.60 3.91
C GLU A 59 3.36 7.82 5.22
N THR A 60 2.61 8.28 6.22
CA THR A 60 2.34 7.52 7.44
C THR A 60 0.88 7.07 7.39
N ILE A 61 0.64 5.78 7.59
CA ILE A 61 -0.71 5.21 7.62
C ILE A 61 -0.96 4.51 8.96
N SER A 62 -2.24 4.40 9.33
CA SER A 62 -2.71 3.65 10.51
C SER A 62 -3.51 2.43 10.04
N PRO A 63 -2.91 1.24 9.96
CA PRO A 63 -3.62 0.04 9.52
C PRO A 63 -4.71 -0.40 10.49
N VAL A 64 -5.59 -1.27 10.02
CA VAL A 64 -6.59 -1.95 10.84
C VAL A 64 -6.49 -3.47 10.67
N LEU A 65 -6.68 -4.20 11.77
CA LEU A 65 -6.97 -5.63 11.78
C LEU A 65 -8.49 -5.79 11.81
N VAL A 66 -9.03 -6.64 10.95
CA VAL A 66 -10.46 -6.97 10.93
C VAL A 66 -10.62 -8.40 11.41
N GLY A 67 -11.37 -8.59 12.50
CA GLY A 67 -11.67 -9.88 13.09
C GLY A 67 -12.76 -10.65 12.32
N PRO A 68 -12.98 -11.93 12.65
CA PRO A 68 -13.99 -12.78 11.99
C PRO A 68 -15.44 -12.35 12.26
N ASP A 69 -15.67 -11.51 13.27
CA ASP A 69 -16.96 -10.94 13.64
C ASP A 69 -17.15 -9.50 13.13
N ASP A 70 -16.33 -9.09 12.15
CA ASP A 70 -16.26 -7.74 11.58
C ASP A 70 -15.83 -6.64 12.57
N ASN A 71 -15.32 -7.00 13.74
CA ASN A 71 -14.70 -6.02 14.64
C ASN A 71 -13.41 -5.46 14.03
N VAL A 72 -13.23 -4.15 14.17
CA VAL A 72 -12.09 -3.41 13.60
C VAL A 72 -11.18 -2.95 14.73
N TYR A 73 -9.92 -3.37 14.68
CA TYR A 73 -8.90 -3.07 15.67
C TYR A 73 -7.83 -2.17 15.06
N ALA A 74 -7.66 -0.97 15.62
CA ALA A 74 -6.64 -0.03 15.16
C ALA A 74 -5.23 -0.51 15.54
N CYS A 75 -4.31 -0.46 14.58
CA CYS A 75 -2.91 -0.83 14.78
C CYS A 75 -2.00 0.42 14.82
N SER A 76 -0.76 0.23 15.28
CA SER A 76 0.25 1.30 15.32
C SER A 76 0.61 1.82 13.93
N ASP A 77 0.90 3.11 13.85
CA ASP A 77 1.29 3.77 12.59
C ASP A 77 2.55 3.16 11.97
N ILE A 78 2.58 3.10 10.64
CA ILE A 78 3.73 2.65 9.84
C ILE A 78 3.97 3.58 8.66
N LYS A 79 5.22 3.60 8.19
CA LYS A 79 5.62 4.35 7.00
C LYS A 79 5.57 3.48 5.77
N THR A 80 5.16 4.07 4.65
CA THR A 80 5.10 3.41 3.32
C THR A 80 6.45 3.40 2.58
N GLU A 81 7.47 4.04 3.16
CA GLU A 81 8.83 4.12 2.63
C GLU A 81 9.87 3.72 3.70
N PRO A 82 11.04 3.20 3.26
CA PRO A 82 11.46 3.00 1.87
C PRO A 82 10.80 1.79 1.20
N SER A 83 10.56 1.91 -0.11
CA SER A 83 10.02 0.84 -0.95
C SER A 83 10.81 -0.46 -0.77
N GLY A 84 10.12 -1.60 -0.70
CA GLY A 84 10.74 -2.92 -0.53
C GLY A 84 11.27 -3.23 0.86
N THR A 85 11.03 -2.37 1.85
CA THR A 85 11.39 -2.63 3.24
C THR A 85 10.21 -3.16 4.04
N GLN A 86 10.48 -4.16 4.88
CA GLN A 86 9.52 -4.69 5.83
C GLN A 86 9.28 -3.68 6.94
N VAL A 87 8.02 -3.39 7.20
CA VAL A 87 7.58 -2.56 8.33
C VAL A 87 6.53 -3.33 9.14
N THR A 88 6.56 -3.13 10.44
CA THR A 88 5.72 -3.85 11.41
C THR A 88 4.70 -2.90 12.02
N SER A 89 3.45 -3.33 12.05
CA SER A 89 2.37 -2.66 12.78
C SER A 89 1.82 -3.60 13.84
N THR A 90 1.42 -3.04 14.98
CA THR A 90 0.99 -3.80 16.15
C THR A 90 -0.35 -3.32 16.64
N TRP A 91 -1.26 -4.26 16.92
CA TRP A 91 -2.42 -3.99 17.74
C TRP A 91 -2.12 -4.35 19.21
N TYR A 92 -2.42 -3.42 20.12
CA TYR A 92 -2.08 -3.55 21.55
C TYR A 92 -3.17 -4.22 22.40
N GLY A 93 -4.08 -4.97 21.78
CA GLY A 93 -5.02 -5.88 22.47
C GLY A 93 -4.50 -7.32 22.48
N SER A 94 -5.19 -8.20 23.22
CA SER A 94 -4.82 -9.62 23.27
C SER A 94 -5.15 -10.27 21.93
N SER A 95 -4.23 -11.03 21.35
CA SER A 95 -4.46 -11.76 20.08
C SER A 95 -5.71 -12.67 20.11
N LYS A 96 -6.02 -13.28 21.26
CA LYS A 96 -7.29 -14.02 21.47
C LYS A 96 -8.57 -13.19 21.26
N ASP A 97 -8.50 -11.87 21.38
CA ASP A 97 -9.67 -10.98 21.29
C ASP A 97 -9.95 -10.58 19.83
N ALA A 98 -9.09 -10.94 18.86
CA ALA A 98 -9.25 -10.67 17.42
C ALA A 98 -9.16 -11.91 16.51
N ALA A 99 -9.06 -13.10 17.10
CA ALA A 99 -8.94 -14.38 16.39
C ALA A 99 -10.30 -15.08 16.20
#